data_AF-A0A242KWX9-F1
#
_entry.id   AF-A0A242KWX9-F1
#
_cell.length_a   1.000
_cell.length_b   1.000
_cell.length_c   1.000
_cell.angle_alpha   90.00
_cell.angle_beta   90.00
_cell.angle_gamma   90.00
#
_symmetry.space_group_name_H-M   'P 1'
#
loop_
_entity.id
_entity.type
_entity.pdbx_description
1 polymer ?
#
loop_
_entity_poly.entity_id
_entity_poly.type
_entity_poly.pdbx_seq_one_letter_code
_entity_poly.pdbx_strand_id
1 'polypeptide(L)'
;MIIKQNNKYWILSIIFLFASCLFSSSYFSSYRTLPLVYQGIIVISCWLLSGCSLFFSTGINNKFIKCIVVGANIFCIYGWWFIF
;
A
#
# COMPACT_ATOMS: atom_id res chain seq x y z
N MET A 1 -27.37 3.65 11.40
CA MET A 1 -26.56 2.43 11.63
C MET A 1 -25.16 2.87 12.02
N ILE A 2 -24.87 2.92 13.32
CA ILE A 2 -23.54 3.34 13.81
C ILE A 2 -22.62 2.14 13.60
N ILE A 3 -21.82 2.17 12.54
CA ILE A 3 -20.80 1.15 12.29
C ILE A 3 -19.77 1.30 13.41
N LYS A 4 -19.88 0.44 14.42
CA LYS A 4 -18.92 0.32 15.52
C LYS A 4 -17.55 0.11 14.87
N GLN A 5 -16.68 1.10 14.95
CA GLN A 5 -15.36 1.05 14.33
C GLN A 5 -14.59 -0.12 14.94
N ASN A 6 -14.35 -1.14 14.14
CA ASN A 6 -13.60 -2.30 14.61
C ASN A 6 -12.12 -1.95 14.49
N ASN A 7 -11.55 -1.44 15.60
CA ASN A 7 -10.18 -0.94 15.69
C ASN A 7 -9.14 -1.88 15.08
N LYS A 8 -9.42 -3.19 15.06
CA LYS A 8 -8.59 -4.22 14.42
C LYS A 8 -8.37 -3.98 12.92
N TYR A 9 -9.39 -3.62 12.15
CA TYR A 9 -9.25 -3.40 10.70
C TYR A 9 -8.45 -2.14 10.39
N TRP A 10 -8.57 -1.12 11.24
CA TRP A 10 -7.82 0.12 11.07
C TRP A 10 -6.33 -0.10 11.28
N ILE A 11 -5.98 -0.82 12.35
CA ILE A 11 -4.60 -1.23 12.63
C ILE A 11 -4.05 -2.09 11.50
N LEU A 12 -4.83 -3.06 11.00
CA LEU A 12 -4.42 -3.91 9.88
C LEU A 12 -4.14 -3.11 8.61
N SER A 13 -5.01 -2.16 8.26
CA SER A 13 -4.84 -1.29 7.08
C SER A 13 -3.54 -0.48 7.16
N ILE A 14 -3.19 0.06 8.34
CA ILE A 14 -1.95 0.80 8.57
C ILE A 14 -0.73 -0.12 8.47
N ILE A 15 -0.78 -1.32 9.06
CA ILE A 15 0.33 -2.28 8.97
C ILE A 15 0.59 -2.67 7.51
N PHE A 16 -0.47 -3.00 6.75
CA PHE A 16 -0.35 -3.30 5.33
C PHE A 16 0.16 -2.09 4.52
N LEU A 17 -0.26 -0.88 4.87
CA LEU A 17 0.24 0.34 4.24
C LEU A 17 1.75 0.50 4.49
N PHE A 18 2.19 0.33 5.73
CA PHE A 18 3.60 0.48 6.09
C PHE A 18 4.47 -0.55 5.37
N ALA A 19 4.02 -1.81 5.30
CA ALA A 19 4.67 -2.84 4.51
C ALA A 19 4.71 -2.50 3.02
N SER A 20 3.61 -1.96 2.45
CA SER A 20 3.57 -1.50 1.06
C SER A 20 4.57 -0.38 0.80
N CYS A 21 4.69 0.59 1.71
CA CYS A 21 5.67 1.66 1.63
C CYS A 21 7.12 1.13 1.65
N LEU A 22 7.43 0.16 2.52
CA LEU A 22 8.76 -0.48 2.57
C LEU A 22 9.10 -1.21 1.27
N PHE A 23 8.13 -1.89 0.65
CA PHE A 23 8.35 -2.46 -0.68
C PHE A 23 8.51 -1.38 -1.75
N SER A 24 7.74 -0.29 -1.67
CA SER A 24 7.85 0.81 -2.63
C SER A 24 9.17 1.58 -2.53
N SER A 25 9.81 1.63 -1.35
CA SER A 25 11.14 2.27 -1.22
C SER A 25 12.22 1.52 -2.00
N SER A 26 12.01 0.21 -2.20
CA SER A 26 12.86 -0.64 -3.05
C SER A 26 12.86 -0.16 -4.51
N TYR A 27 11.77 0.48 -4.96
CA TYR A 27 11.68 1.11 -6.27
C TYR A 27 12.77 2.19 -6.45
N PHE A 28 13.00 3.02 -5.44
CA PHE A 28 13.91 4.16 -5.53
C PHE A 28 15.40 3.78 -5.37
N SER A 29 15.72 2.70 -4.66
CA SER A 29 17.11 2.43 -4.26
C SER A 29 17.82 1.37 -5.12
N SER A 30 17.13 0.32 -5.58
CA SER A 30 17.82 -0.83 -6.23
C SER A 30 16.94 -1.62 -7.21
N TYR A 31 15.78 -1.10 -7.60
CA TYR A 31 14.87 -1.84 -8.47
C TYR A 31 15.48 -2.16 -9.85
N ARG A 32 16.15 -1.19 -10.48
CA ARG A 32 16.75 -1.38 -11.82
C ARG A 32 17.96 -2.32 -11.84
N THR A 33 18.62 -2.55 -10.71
CA THR A 33 19.78 -3.45 -10.62
C THR A 33 19.39 -4.91 -10.36
N LEU A 34 18.14 -5.15 -9.96
CA LEU A 34 17.60 -6.49 -9.73
C LEU A 34 17.22 -7.18 -11.05
N PRO A 35 17.31 -8.52 -11.13
CA PRO A 35 16.80 -9.27 -12.26
C PRO A 35 15.29 -9.04 -12.45
N LEU A 36 14.82 -9.06 -13.70
CA LEU A 36 13.41 -8.83 -14.09
C LEU A 36 12.41 -9.68 -13.28
N VAL A 37 12.78 -10.90 -12.90
CA VAL A 37 11.93 -11.79 -12.08
C VAL A 37 11.66 -11.17 -10.71
N TYR A 38 12.71 -10.67 -10.03
CA TYR A 38 12.58 -10.05 -8.72
C TYR A 38 11.85 -8.71 -8.79
N GLN A 39 12.07 -7.94 -9.87
CA GLN A 39 11.33 -6.72 -10.14
C GLN A 39 9.82 -6.98 -10.22
N GLY A 40 9.41 -8.03 -10.95
CA GLY A 40 8.01 -8.45 -11.04
C GLY A 40 7.44 -8.86 -9.68
N ILE A 41 8.19 -9.65 -8.89
CA ILE A 41 7.76 -10.07 -7.55
C ILE A 41 7.52 -8.87 -6.64
N ILE A 42 8.40 -7.86 -6.64
CA ILE A 42 8.24 -6.65 -5.83
C ILE A 42 6.99 -5.86 -6.26
N VAL A 43 6.77 -5.69 -7.56
CA VAL A 43 5.57 -4.99 -8.08
C VAL A 43 4.28 -5.73 -7.71
N ILE A 44 4.22 -7.03 -7.94
CA ILE A 44 3.05 -7.85 -7.62
C ILE A 44 2.78 -7.82 -6.11
N SER A 45 3.82 -7.97 -5.29
CA SER A 45 3.70 -7.92 -3.84
C SER A 45 3.19 -6.56 -3.36
N CYS A 46 3.74 -5.47 -3.88
CA CYS A 46 3.29 -4.12 -3.53
C CYS A 46 1.82 -3.89 -3.93
N TRP A 47 1.42 -4.35 -5.12
CA TRP A 47 0.02 -4.30 -5.58
C TRP A 47 -0.92 -5.08 -4.65
N LEU A 48 -0.54 -6.30 -4.26
CA LEU A 48 -1.34 -7.16 -3.40
C LEU A 48 -1.49 -6.57 -1.99
N LEU A 49 -0.38 -6.11 -1.40
CA LEU A 49 -0.40 -5.48 -0.07
C LEU A 49 -1.17 -4.16 -0.08
N SER A 50 -1.00 -3.32 -1.10
CA SER A 50 -1.75 -2.06 -1.21
C SER A 50 -3.23 -2.29 -1.47
N GLY A 51 -3.58 -3.29 -2.30
CA GLY A 51 -4.97 -3.71 -2.51
C GLY A 51 -5.64 -4.17 -1.21
N CYS A 52 -4.94 -5.00 -0.42
CA CYS A 52 -5.39 -5.40 0.92
C CYS A 52 -5.55 -4.20 1.85
N SER A 53 -4.58 -3.27 1.89
CA SER A 53 -4.67 -2.05 2.71
C SER A 53 -5.89 -1.21 2.34
N LEU A 54 -6.18 -1.04 1.04
CA LEU A 54 -7.35 -0.35 0.50
C LEU A 54 -8.66 -1.04 0.90
N PHE A 55 -8.72 -2.37 0.82
CA PHE A 55 -9.90 -3.13 1.25
C PHE A 55 -10.21 -2.88 2.72
N PHE A 56 -9.21 -2.98 3.61
CA PHE A 56 -9.39 -2.69 5.04
C PHE A 56 -9.63 -1.20 5.33
N SER A 57 -9.22 -0.30 4.44
CA SER A 57 -9.46 1.15 4.58
C SER A 57 -10.95 1.52 4.46
N THR A 58 -11.80 0.63 3.93
CA THR A 58 -13.25 0.86 3.87
C THR A 58 -13.87 0.99 5.26
N GLY A 59 -13.29 0.35 6.29
CA GLY A 59 -13.72 0.43 7.68
C GLY A 59 -13.33 1.72 8.42
N ILE A 60 -12.63 2.64 7.76
CA ILE A 60 -12.17 3.91 8.35
C ILE A 60 -13.28 4.97 8.21
N ASN A 61 -13.86 5.39 9.34
CA ASN A 61 -14.86 6.46 9.33
C ASN A 61 -14.25 7.86 9.16
N ASN A 62 -12.98 8.05 9.56
CA ASN A 62 -12.32 9.35 9.44
C ASN A 62 -11.90 9.60 7.97
N LYS A 63 -12.56 10.56 7.32
CA LYS A 63 -12.31 10.95 5.92
C LYS A 63 -10.87 11.40 5.66
N PHE A 64 -10.24 12.14 6.58
CA PHE A 64 -8.86 12.61 6.40
C PHE A 64 -7.87 11.45 6.37
N ILE A 65 -7.95 10.55 7.34
CA ILE A 65 -7.06 9.39 7.44
C ILE A 65 -7.28 8.45 6.25
N LYS A 66 -8.54 8.24 5.86
CA LYS A 66 -8.88 7.45 4.68
C LYS A 66 -8.24 8.03 3.41
N CYS A 67 -8.28 9.36 3.23
CA CYS A 67 -7.65 10.02 2.10
C CYS A 67 -6.13 9.79 2.08
N ILE A 68 -5.45 9.92 3.22
CA ILE A 68 -4.00 9.68 3.33
C ILE A 68 -3.66 8.22 2.99
N VAL A 69 -4.42 7.26 3.53
CA VAL A 69 -4.22 5.82 3.26
C VAL A 69 -4.44 5.50 1.79
N VAL A 70 -5.47 6.05 1.16
CA VAL A 70 -5.74 5.85 -0.27
C VAL A 70 -4.64 6.49 -1.12
N GLY A 71 -4.24 7.73 -0.82
CA GLY A 71 -3.17 8.43 -1.55
C GLY A 71 -1.83 7.70 -1.46
N ALA A 72 -1.45 7.23 -0.27
CA ALA A 72 -0.23 6.46 -0.07
C ALA A 72 -0.27 5.10 -0.80
N ASN A 73 -1.41 4.41 -0.81
CA ASN A 73 -1.58 3.17 -1.57
C ASN A 73 -1.47 3.40 -3.08
N ILE A 74 -2.06 4.48 -3.61
CA ILE A 74 -1.92 4.85 -5.03
C ILE A 74 -0.44 5.11 -5.34
N PHE A 75 0.27 5.83 -4.48
CA PHE A 75 1.70 6.08 -4.67
C PHE A 75 2.53 4.78 -4.66
N CYS A 76 2.20 3.83 -3.80
CA CYS A 76 2.85 2.51 -3.80
C CYS A 76 2.55 1.72 -5.08
N ILE A 77 1.28 1.66 -5.50
CA ILE A 77 0.80 0.94 -6.68
C ILE A 77 1.39 1.49 -7.98
N TYR A 78 1.61 2.81 -8.07
CA TYR A 78 2.12 3.48 -9.27
C TYR A 78 3.58 3.95 -9.13
N GLY A 79 4.24 3.68 -7.99
CA GLY A 79 5.62 4.12 -7.74
C GLY A 79 6.62 3.57 -8.75
N TRP A 80 6.38 2.35 -9.24
CA TRP A 80 7.18 1.73 -10.32
C TRP A 80 7.06 2.47 -11.66
N TRP A 81 5.97 3.20 -11.91
CA TRP A 81 5.75 3.94 -13.15
C TRP A 81 6.62 5.19 -13.26
N PHE A 82 6.99 5.82 -12.14
CA PHE A 82 7.93 6.95 -12.10
C PHE A 82 9.39 6.54 -12.38
N ILE A 83 9.66 5.24 -12.44
CA ILE A 83 10.99 4.67 -12.71
C ILE A 83 11.07 4.14 -14.15
N PHE A 84 10.05 4.34 -14.98
CA PHE A 84 10.13 4.11 -16.42
C PHE A 84 10.61 5.38 -17.12
#